data_AF-A0A074KS41-F1
#
_entry.id   AF-A0A074KS41-F1
#
_cell.length_a   1.000
_cell.length_b   1.000
_cell.length_c   1.000
_cell.angle_alpha   90.00
_cell.angle_beta   90.00
_cell.angle_gamma   90.00
#
_symmetry.space_group_name_H-M   'P 1'
#
loop_
_entity.id
_entity.type
_entity.pdbx_description
1 polymer ?
#
loop_
_entity_poly.entity_id
_entity_poly.type
_entity_poly.pdbx_seq_one_letter_code
_entity_poly.pdbx_strand_id
1 'polypeptide(L)'
;MGHLRQCPKITKNTLILFLKPFLPTNFPISNNKKNFETININKMNTLNLTHIYHICTLILVMMLGYTGMAKLVDFKGFRSAVLNQPFPSEWGERIAVGVPAAELLLVGLLLFDSTRLAGLVGSLVLMTAFTVYVGLIWIGAFERTPCGCAGILDALGWGEHLAVNLVFVGISVVGIYVYRK
;
A
#
# COMPACT_ATOMS: atom_id res chain seq x y z
N MET A 1 -33.34 -46.29 -1.92
CA MET A 1 -33.98 -45.02 -2.34
C MET A 1 -33.54 -43.93 -1.37
N GLY A 2 -33.04 -42.80 -1.87
CA GLY A 2 -32.75 -41.63 -1.04
C GLY A 2 -31.35 -41.04 -1.26
N HIS A 3 -31.24 -40.19 -2.28
CA HIS A 3 -30.13 -39.29 -2.54
C HIS A 3 -29.94 -38.30 -1.36
N LEU A 4 -28.71 -38.10 -0.87
CA LEU A 4 -28.32 -36.89 -0.14
C LEU A 4 -27.14 -36.22 -0.86
N ARG A 5 -27.22 -34.88 -0.87
CA ARG A 5 -26.57 -33.94 -1.78
C ARG A 5 -25.06 -33.82 -1.55
N GLN A 6 -24.33 -33.63 -2.64
CA GLN A 6 -22.92 -33.23 -2.68
C GLN A 6 -22.77 -31.71 -2.49
N CYS A 7 -21.71 -31.31 -1.78
CA CYS A 7 -21.17 -29.95 -1.74
C CYS A 7 -19.80 -29.96 -2.47
N PRO A 8 -19.44 -28.98 -3.31
CA PRO A 8 -18.20 -29.05 -4.09
C PRO A 8 -16.97 -28.88 -3.18
N LYS A 9 -16.11 -29.91 -3.16
CA LYS A 9 -14.77 -29.80 -2.58
C LYS A 9 -13.87 -29.05 -3.55
N ILE A 10 -13.44 -27.86 -3.15
CA ILE A 10 -12.34 -27.14 -3.79
C ILE A 10 -11.10 -28.03 -3.69
N THR A 11 -10.68 -28.56 -4.84
CA THR A 11 -9.59 -29.53 -4.97
C THR A 11 -8.23 -28.89 -4.77
N LYS A 12 -7.34 -29.62 -4.08
CA LYS A 12 -5.95 -29.30 -3.70
C LYS A 12 -4.97 -29.01 -4.87
N ASN A 13 -5.46 -28.84 -6.11
CA ASN A 13 -4.64 -28.68 -7.32
C ASN A 13 -4.30 -27.23 -7.70
N THR A 14 -4.83 -26.23 -7.00
CA THR A 14 -4.49 -24.80 -7.26
C THR A 14 -3.29 -24.31 -6.44
N LEU A 15 -2.83 -25.06 -5.42
CA LEU A 15 -1.74 -24.66 -4.52
C LEU A 15 -0.38 -25.30 -4.85
N ILE A 16 -0.33 -26.36 -5.66
CA ILE A 16 0.90 -27.12 -6.00
C ILE A 16 1.58 -26.60 -7.28
N LEU A 17 0.88 -25.82 -8.12
CA LEU A 17 1.44 -25.15 -9.30
C LEU A 17 2.26 -23.88 -8.96
N PHE A 18 2.25 -23.43 -7.70
CA PHE A 18 2.98 -22.25 -7.23
C PHE A 18 4.32 -22.55 -6.52
N LEU A 19 4.73 -23.82 -6.35
CA LEU A 19 5.88 -24.19 -5.49
C LEU A 19 6.89 -25.21 -6.08
N LYS A 20 6.77 -25.61 -7.35
CA LYS A 20 7.80 -26.39 -8.08
C LYS A 20 8.55 -25.46 -9.04
N PRO A 21 9.64 -24.79 -8.61
CA PRO A 21 10.92 -25.18 -9.19
C PRO A 21 12.13 -24.88 -8.27
N PHE A 22 11.98 -25.02 -6.95
CA PHE A 22 13.13 -25.04 -6.04
C PHE A 22 13.79 -26.43 -6.04
N LEU A 23 14.88 -26.58 -6.81
CA LEU A 23 16.13 -27.35 -6.56
C LEU A 23 16.72 -28.05 -7.82
N PRO A 24 18.05 -28.21 -7.89
CA PRO A 24 18.84 -27.96 -9.09
C PRO A 24 19.30 -29.23 -9.82
N THR A 25 19.54 -29.12 -11.13
CA THR A 25 20.26 -30.13 -11.90
C THR A 25 21.42 -29.48 -12.67
N ASN A 26 22.64 -29.84 -12.26
CA ASN A 26 23.93 -29.78 -12.99
C ASN A 26 24.92 -28.63 -12.65
N PHE A 27 26.15 -29.05 -12.33
CA PHE A 27 27.38 -28.28 -12.01
C PHE A 27 28.56 -28.96 -12.75
N PRO A 28 29.70 -28.33 -13.07
CA PRO A 28 30.00 -26.95 -13.44
C PRO A 28 30.63 -26.85 -14.86
N ILE A 29 30.65 -25.64 -15.43
CA ILE A 29 31.67 -25.25 -16.44
C ILE A 29 32.37 -24.01 -15.88
N SER A 30 33.68 -24.11 -15.62
CA SER A 30 34.50 -23.00 -15.12
C SER A 30 34.61 -21.91 -16.18
N ASN A 31 33.96 -20.77 -15.93
CA ASN A 31 33.96 -19.57 -16.76
C ASN A 31 34.24 -18.36 -15.85
N ASN A 32 35.40 -18.37 -15.21
CA ASN A 32 35.69 -17.54 -14.03
C ASN A 32 35.54 -16.02 -14.29
N LYS A 33 35.84 -15.52 -15.49
CA LYS A 33 35.66 -14.09 -15.83
C LYS A 33 34.19 -13.69 -16.03
N LYS A 34 33.41 -14.50 -16.77
CA LYS A 34 31.96 -14.27 -16.94
C LYS A 34 31.21 -14.43 -15.63
N ASN A 35 31.62 -15.39 -14.79
CA ASN A 35 31.04 -15.60 -13.47
C ASN A 35 31.35 -14.43 -12.54
N PHE A 36 32.56 -13.87 -12.56
CA PHE A 36 32.88 -12.70 -11.72
C PHE A 36 32.13 -11.44 -12.16
N GLU A 37 32.01 -11.18 -13.47
CA GLU A 37 31.22 -10.05 -13.99
C GLU A 37 29.72 -10.24 -13.73
N THR A 38 29.16 -11.43 -13.97
CA THR A 38 27.74 -11.70 -13.69
C THR A 38 27.42 -11.73 -12.20
N ILE A 39 28.32 -12.23 -11.34
CA ILE A 39 28.17 -12.17 -9.88
C ILE A 39 28.19 -10.71 -9.41
N ASN A 40 29.10 -9.87 -9.92
CA ASN A 40 29.12 -8.45 -9.56
C ASN A 40 27.89 -7.70 -10.08
N ILE A 41 27.44 -7.95 -11.31
CA ILE A 41 26.23 -7.32 -11.88
C ILE A 41 24.98 -7.76 -11.10
N ASN A 42 24.81 -9.05 -10.82
CA ASN A 42 23.68 -9.55 -10.05
C ASN A 42 23.71 -9.00 -8.62
N LYS A 43 24.88 -8.98 -7.98
CA LYS A 43 25.05 -8.43 -6.64
C LYS A 43 24.76 -6.93 -6.59
N MET A 44 25.25 -6.14 -7.56
CA MET A 44 24.94 -4.70 -7.67
C MET A 44 23.45 -4.46 -7.90
N ASN A 45 22.81 -5.23 -8.79
CA ASN A 45 21.37 -5.12 -9.04
C ASN A 45 20.56 -5.47 -7.79
N THR A 46 20.92 -6.55 -7.08
CA THR A 46 20.25 -6.94 -5.82
C THR A 46 20.45 -5.90 -4.72
N LEU A 47 21.64 -5.31 -4.59
CA LEU A 47 21.90 -4.24 -3.62
C LEU A 47 21.07 -3.00 -3.91
N ASN A 48 21.01 -2.58 -5.18
CA ASN A 48 20.20 -1.44 -5.61
C ASN A 48 18.71 -1.68 -5.35
N LEU A 49 18.20 -2.90 -5.61
CA LEU A 49 16.81 -3.26 -5.33
C LEU A 49 16.50 -3.20 -3.82
N THR A 50 17.36 -3.76 -2.96
CA THR A 50 17.17 -3.70 -1.51
C THR A 50 17.14 -2.25 -1.01
N HIS A 51 18.03 -1.39 -1.50
CA HIS A 51 18.00 0.04 -1.16
C HIS A 51 16.70 0.72 -1.61
N ILE A 52 16.24 0.48 -2.84
CA ILE A 52 14.96 1.02 -3.34
C ILE A 52 13.80 0.57 -2.44
N TYR A 53 13.76 -0.71 -2.06
CA TYR A 53 12.74 -1.25 -1.16
C TYR A 53 12.67 -0.51 0.19
N HIS A 54 13.82 -0.31 0.83
CA HIS A 54 13.89 0.43 2.10
C HIS A 54 13.52 1.90 1.94
N ILE A 55 13.93 2.55 0.84
CA ILE A 55 13.57 3.94 0.55
C ILE A 55 12.05 4.09 0.39
N CYS A 56 11.42 3.24 -0.42
CA CYS A 56 9.96 3.25 -0.59
C CYS A 56 9.23 3.06 0.74
N THR A 57 9.69 2.11 1.56
CA THR A 57 9.14 1.83 2.88
C THR A 57 9.26 3.04 3.80
N LEU A 58 10.44 3.66 3.87
CA LEU A 58 10.69 4.82 4.73
C LEU A 58 9.82 6.02 4.34
N ILE A 59 9.67 6.29 3.04
CA ILE A 59 8.82 7.37 2.55
C ILE A 59 7.36 7.15 2.98
N LEU A 60 6.85 5.93 2.85
CA LEU A 60 5.49 5.59 3.28
C LEU A 60 5.32 5.69 4.80
N VAL A 61 6.30 5.24 5.58
CA VAL A 61 6.29 5.38 7.05
C VAL A 61 6.24 6.84 7.46
N MET A 62 7.07 7.70 6.86
CA MET A 62 7.08 9.13 7.17
C MET A 62 5.74 9.79 6.82
N MET A 63 5.20 9.52 5.63
CA MET A 63 3.95 10.13 5.19
C MET A 63 2.74 9.66 6.01
N LEU A 64 2.55 8.34 6.17
CA LEU A 64 1.43 7.78 6.92
C LEU A 64 1.53 8.12 8.41
N GLY A 65 2.75 8.11 8.96
CA GLY A 65 3.01 8.52 10.33
C GLY A 65 2.70 9.98 10.56
N TYR A 66 3.20 10.87 9.69
CA TYR A 66 2.92 12.30 9.77
C TYR A 66 1.41 12.59 9.69
N THR A 67 0.73 12.04 8.68
CA THR A 67 -0.70 12.30 8.46
C THR A 67 -1.58 11.67 9.53
N GLY A 68 -1.29 10.45 9.99
CA GLY A 68 -2.02 9.80 11.07
C GLY A 68 -1.84 10.53 12.40
N MET A 69 -0.61 10.92 12.73
CA MET A 69 -0.33 11.69 13.95
C MET A 69 -0.97 13.08 13.91
N ALA A 70 -0.91 13.80 12.78
CA ALA A 70 -1.55 15.10 12.64
C ALA A 70 -3.06 15.03 12.91
N LYS A 71 -3.73 13.99 12.40
CA LYS A 71 -5.16 13.74 12.66
C LYS A 71 -5.46 13.39 14.12
N LEU A 72 -4.55 12.72 14.83
CA LEU A 72 -4.74 12.46 16.26
C LEU A 72 -4.53 13.72 17.11
N VAL A 73 -3.54 14.54 16.76
CA VAL A 73 -3.23 15.78 17.48
C VAL A 73 -4.40 16.76 17.40
N ASP A 74 -5.00 16.94 16.21
CA ASP A 74 -6.23 17.71 16.04
C ASP A 74 -7.41 16.82 15.61
N PHE A 75 -7.75 15.87 16.48
CA PHE A 75 -8.86 14.95 16.21
C PHE A 75 -10.21 15.65 16.07
N LYS A 76 -10.44 16.74 16.83
CA LYS A 76 -11.69 17.50 16.76
C LYS A 76 -11.84 18.20 15.41
N GLY A 77 -10.78 18.85 14.93
CA GLY A 77 -10.74 19.46 13.61
C GLY A 77 -10.93 18.43 12.51
N PHE A 78 -10.16 17.33 12.54
CA PHE A 78 -10.29 16.24 11.57
C PHE A 78 -11.70 15.64 11.53
N ARG A 79 -12.27 15.31 12.70
CA ARG A 79 -13.63 14.78 12.80
C ARG A 79 -14.67 15.74 12.22
N SER A 80 -14.56 17.04 12.54
CA SER A 80 -15.45 18.06 11.97
C SER A 80 -15.34 18.12 10.44
N ALA A 81 -14.12 18.08 9.91
CA ALA A 81 -13.88 18.06 8.46
C ALA A 81 -14.45 16.81 7.78
N VAL A 82 -14.34 15.63 8.42
CA VAL A 82 -14.93 14.37 7.93
C VAL A 82 -16.46 14.42 7.95
N LEU A 83 -17.08 14.98 9.00
CA LEU A 83 -18.53 15.12 9.08
C LEU A 83 -19.12 16.13 8.08
N ASN A 84 -18.28 17.04 7.56
CA ASN A 84 -18.65 17.96 6.48
C ASN A 84 -18.48 17.37 5.07
N GLN A 85 -17.95 16.14 4.96
CA GLN A 85 -17.89 15.42 3.69
C GLN A 85 -19.28 14.89 3.32
N PRO A 86 -19.53 14.53 2.04
CA PRO A 86 -20.81 13.98 1.58
C PRO A 86 -21.03 12.51 2.02
N PHE A 87 -20.77 12.21 3.29
CA PHE A 87 -21.03 10.91 3.92
C PHE A 87 -22.19 11.02 4.92
N PRO A 88 -22.99 9.96 5.11
CA PRO A 88 -23.92 9.90 6.24
C PRO A 88 -23.15 10.06 7.55
N SER A 89 -23.71 10.77 8.52
CA SER A 89 -23.05 11.10 9.80
C SER A 89 -22.49 9.88 10.52
N GLU A 90 -23.24 8.77 10.55
CA GLU A 90 -22.79 7.51 11.15
C GLU A 90 -21.50 6.96 10.50
N TRP A 91 -21.38 7.08 9.18
CA TRP A 91 -20.16 6.69 8.46
C TRP A 91 -19.03 7.69 8.71
N GLY A 92 -19.34 8.98 8.77
CA GLY A 92 -18.37 10.03 9.09
C GLY A 92 -17.69 9.81 10.44
N GLU A 93 -18.43 9.44 11.48
CA GLU A 93 -17.86 9.08 12.80
C GLU A 93 -16.89 7.91 12.72
N ARG A 94 -17.26 6.85 11.99
CA ARG A 94 -16.43 5.65 11.84
C ARG A 94 -15.17 5.94 11.03
N ILE A 95 -15.28 6.75 9.98
CA ILE A 95 -14.15 7.19 9.15
C ILE A 95 -13.20 8.06 9.97
N ALA A 96 -13.72 8.98 10.79
CA ALA A 96 -12.92 9.88 11.61
C ALA A 96 -12.00 9.10 12.58
N VAL A 97 -12.44 7.96 13.10
CA VAL A 97 -11.59 7.09 13.94
C VAL A 97 -10.78 6.10 13.09
N GLY A 98 -11.41 5.51 12.08
CA GLY A 98 -10.85 4.41 11.29
C GLY A 98 -9.65 4.82 10.43
N VAL A 99 -9.69 6.02 9.84
CA VAL A 99 -8.60 6.54 9.00
C VAL A 99 -7.29 6.69 9.78
N PRO A 100 -7.21 7.49 10.86
CA PRO A 100 -5.95 7.63 11.60
C PRO A 100 -5.50 6.31 12.24
N ALA A 101 -6.44 5.45 12.66
CA ALA A 101 -6.11 4.12 13.16
C ALA A 101 -5.46 3.24 12.07
N ALA A 102 -6.01 3.25 10.85
CA ALA A 102 -5.44 2.50 9.72
C ALA A 102 -4.05 3.04 9.33
N GLU A 103 -3.88 4.37 9.26
CA GLU A 103 -2.60 5.00 8.93
C GLU A 103 -1.50 4.57 9.91
N LEU A 104 -1.77 4.64 11.22
CA LEU A 104 -0.80 4.26 12.25
C LEU A 104 -0.58 2.74 12.34
N LEU A 105 -1.61 1.94 12.09
CA LEU A 105 -1.46 0.49 11.98
C LEU A 105 -0.52 0.14 10.82
N LEU A 106 -0.69 0.76 9.65
CA LEU A 106 0.17 0.53 8.49
C LEU A 106 1.61 0.96 8.76
N VAL A 107 1.83 2.07 9.47
CA VAL A 107 3.17 2.44 9.95
C VAL A 107 3.77 1.32 10.79
N GLY A 108 3.01 0.80 11.77
CA GLY A 108 3.44 -0.35 12.56
C GLY A 108 3.83 -1.55 11.71
N LEU A 109 3.01 -1.91 10.71
CA LEU A 109 3.29 -3.03 9.80
C LEU A 109 4.53 -2.80 8.92
N LEU A 110 4.78 -1.58 8.47
CA LEU A 110 5.93 -1.23 7.62
C LEU A 110 7.27 -1.27 8.39
N LEU A 111 7.25 -1.04 9.71
CA LEU A 111 8.46 -1.02 10.53
C LEU A 111 9.09 -2.41 10.69
N PHE A 112 8.28 -3.47 10.84
CA PHE A 112 8.80 -4.83 11.05
C PHE A 112 8.99 -5.60 9.74
N ASP A 113 10.16 -6.23 9.57
CA ASP A 113 10.51 -6.95 8.33
C ASP A 113 9.49 -8.05 7.96
N SER A 114 8.95 -8.75 8.95
CA SER A 114 7.98 -9.85 8.76
C SER A 114 6.61 -9.38 8.27
N THR A 115 6.20 -8.16 8.60
CA THR A 115 4.89 -7.59 8.22
C THR A 115 4.98 -6.54 7.12
N ARG A 116 6.20 -6.18 6.69
CA ARG A 116 6.42 -5.06 5.77
C ARG A 116 5.69 -5.22 4.43
N LEU A 117 5.61 -6.43 3.88
CA LEU A 117 4.81 -6.67 2.67
C LEU A 117 3.32 -6.36 2.90
N ALA A 118 2.76 -6.78 4.03
CA ALA A 118 1.37 -6.48 4.38
C ALA A 118 1.17 -4.96 4.57
N GLY A 119 2.14 -4.28 5.18
CA GLY A 119 2.19 -2.82 5.25
C GLY A 119 2.17 -2.17 3.87
N LEU A 120 3.03 -2.61 2.93
CA LEU A 120 3.09 -2.06 1.56
C LEU A 120 1.78 -2.27 0.78
N VAL A 121 1.21 -3.46 0.86
CA VAL A 121 -0.09 -3.77 0.22
C VAL A 121 -1.21 -2.95 0.86
N GLY A 122 -1.22 -2.82 2.19
CA GLY A 122 -2.19 -2.01 2.91
C GLY A 122 -2.09 -0.53 2.57
N SER A 123 -0.88 0.01 2.46
CA SER A 123 -0.62 1.37 1.99
C SER A 123 -1.12 1.59 0.57
N LEU A 124 -0.88 0.63 -0.33
CA LEU A 124 -1.42 0.70 -1.69
C LEU A 124 -2.94 0.78 -1.69
N VAL A 125 -3.61 -0.08 -0.92
CA VAL A 125 -5.08 -0.11 -0.82
C VAL A 125 -5.61 1.21 -0.24
N LEU A 126 -5.04 1.67 0.88
CA LEU A 126 -5.48 2.91 1.54
C LEU A 126 -5.26 4.14 0.64
N MET A 127 -4.08 4.27 0.05
CA MET A 127 -3.77 5.38 -0.86
C MET A 127 -4.63 5.34 -2.12
N THR A 128 -4.95 4.15 -2.64
CA THR A 128 -5.88 4.03 -3.78
C THR A 128 -7.28 4.47 -3.39
N ALA A 129 -7.77 4.10 -2.21
CA ALA A 129 -9.07 4.56 -1.71
C ALA A 129 -9.12 6.10 -1.59
N PHE A 130 -8.09 6.72 -1.02
CA PHE A 130 -7.98 8.18 -0.97
C PHE A 130 -7.88 8.82 -2.36
N THR A 131 -7.13 8.21 -3.28
CA THR A 131 -7.00 8.66 -4.67
C THR A 131 -8.36 8.66 -5.37
N VAL A 132 -9.11 7.57 -5.26
CA VAL A 132 -10.45 7.45 -5.85
C VAL A 132 -11.37 8.50 -5.28
N TYR A 133 -11.39 8.66 -3.95
CA TYR A 133 -12.24 9.65 -3.29
C TYR A 133 -11.92 11.09 -3.74
N VAL A 134 -10.65 11.49 -3.69
CA VAL A 134 -10.20 12.81 -4.15
C VAL A 134 -10.48 13.01 -5.63
N GLY A 135 -10.31 11.95 -6.45
CA GLY A 135 -10.63 11.98 -7.87
C GLY A 135 -12.10 12.27 -8.14
N LEU A 136 -13.02 11.66 -7.38
CA LEU A 136 -14.46 11.94 -7.46
C LEU A 136 -14.79 13.40 -7.12
N ILE A 137 -14.13 13.96 -6.12
CA ILE A 137 -14.29 15.39 -5.79
C ILE A 137 -13.77 16.26 -6.94
N TRP A 138 -12.59 15.94 -7.46
CA TRP A 138 -11.93 16.74 -8.50
C TRP A 138 -12.73 16.79 -9.81
N ILE A 139 -13.37 15.69 -10.21
CA ILE A 139 -14.24 15.64 -11.41
C ILE A 139 -15.64 16.25 -11.17
N GLY A 140 -15.93 16.73 -9.96
CA GLY A 140 -17.23 17.33 -9.63
C GLY A 140 -18.37 16.34 -9.48
N ALA A 141 -18.10 15.12 -9.00
CA ALA A 141 -19.13 14.09 -8.83
C ALA A 141 -20.15 14.40 -7.71
N PHE A 142 -19.93 15.44 -6.90
CA PHE A 142 -20.76 15.82 -5.77
C PHE A 142 -21.39 17.20 -5.99
N GLU A 143 -22.62 17.40 -5.47
CA GLU A 143 -23.37 18.66 -5.58
C GLU A 143 -22.68 19.84 -4.90
N ARG A 144 -21.88 19.56 -3.86
CA ARG A 144 -21.10 20.55 -3.12
C ARG A 144 -19.68 20.03 -2.94
N THR A 145 -18.69 20.84 -3.27
CA THR A 145 -17.29 20.56 -2.96
C THR A 145 -17.08 20.64 -1.44
N PRO A 146 -16.66 19.56 -0.77
CA PRO A 146 -16.44 19.58 0.66
C PRO A 146 -15.19 20.41 1.01
N CYS A 147 -15.05 20.76 2.29
CA CYS A 147 -13.79 21.36 2.78
C CYS A 147 -12.69 20.30 2.84
N GLY A 148 -11.43 20.71 2.79
CA GLY A 148 -10.28 19.83 3.01
C GLY A 148 -10.36 19.15 4.38
N CYS A 149 -9.88 17.91 4.45
CA CYS A 149 -9.77 17.12 5.69
C CYS A 149 -8.33 16.63 5.94
N ALA A 150 -7.35 17.25 5.28
CA ALA A 150 -5.97 16.79 5.22
C ALA A 150 -5.03 17.55 6.18
N GLY A 151 -5.57 18.42 7.04
CA GLY A 151 -4.81 19.13 8.05
C GLY A 151 -3.93 20.21 7.42
N ILE A 152 -2.62 20.20 7.63
CA ILE A 152 -1.72 21.23 7.07
C ILE A 152 -1.72 21.25 5.53
N LEU A 153 -2.17 20.16 4.90
CA LEU A 153 -2.33 20.06 3.46
C LEU A 153 -3.62 20.70 2.95
N ASP A 154 -4.49 21.25 3.82
CA ASP A 154 -5.72 21.95 3.40
C ASP A 154 -5.44 23.19 2.52
N ALA A 155 -4.18 23.63 2.43
CA ALA A 155 -3.74 24.66 1.50
C ALA A 155 -3.59 24.19 0.04
N LEU A 156 -3.61 22.88 -0.23
CA LEU A 156 -3.49 22.33 -1.58
C LEU A 156 -4.87 22.27 -2.28
N GLY A 157 -4.88 22.53 -3.58
CA GLY A 157 -6.04 22.28 -4.41
C GLY A 157 -6.31 20.79 -4.59
N TRP A 158 -7.56 20.40 -4.86
CA TRP A 158 -7.95 19.00 -5.06
C TRP A 158 -7.13 18.26 -6.13
N GLY A 159 -6.73 18.96 -7.20
CA GLY A 159 -5.87 18.38 -8.24
C GLY A 159 -4.45 18.10 -7.75
N GLU A 160 -3.91 18.95 -6.87
CA GLU A 160 -2.59 18.76 -6.28
C GLU A 160 -2.61 17.61 -5.27
N HIS A 161 -3.66 17.51 -4.46
CA HIS A 161 -3.90 16.35 -3.60
C HIS A 161 -3.95 15.04 -4.40
N LEU A 162 -4.64 15.05 -5.54
CA LEU A 162 -4.72 13.88 -6.41
C LEU A 162 -3.34 13.47 -6.91
N ALA A 163 -2.52 14.43 -7.36
CA ALA A 163 -1.16 14.16 -7.81
C ALA A 163 -0.28 13.58 -6.71
N VAL A 164 -0.34 14.14 -5.49
CA VAL A 164 0.39 13.63 -4.33
C VAL A 164 -0.03 12.20 -4.01
N ASN A 165 -1.34 11.91 -3.98
CA ASN A 165 -1.83 10.56 -3.72
C ASN A 165 -1.35 9.55 -4.78
N LEU A 166 -1.36 9.93 -6.07
CA LEU A 166 -0.86 9.09 -7.16
C LEU A 166 0.63 8.77 -7.03
N VAL A 167 1.44 9.72 -6.54
CA VAL A 167 2.87 9.47 -6.25
C VAL A 167 3.01 8.38 -5.19
N PHE A 168 2.25 8.44 -4.09
CA PHE A 168 2.31 7.43 -3.03
C PHE A 168 1.73 6.07 -3.44
N VAL A 169 0.72 6.04 -4.32
CA VAL A 169 0.28 4.81 -4.99
C VAL A 169 1.44 4.21 -5.79
N GLY A 170 2.13 5.02 -6.61
CA GLY A 170 3.29 4.59 -7.38
C GLY A 170 4.43 4.04 -6.51
N ILE A 171 4.77 4.72 -5.42
CA ILE A 171 5.78 4.28 -4.45
C ILE A 171 5.40 2.93 -3.85
N SER A 172 4.13 2.73 -3.49
CA SER A 172 3.63 1.47 -2.95
C SER A 172 3.75 0.33 -3.98
N VAL A 173 3.39 0.58 -5.25
CA VAL A 173 3.56 -0.38 -6.34
C VAL A 173 5.03 -0.74 -6.57
N VAL A 174 5.93 0.25 -6.59
CA VAL A 174 7.38 0.02 -6.75
C VAL A 174 7.92 -0.82 -5.59
N GLY A 175 7.56 -0.50 -4.35
CA GLY A 175 7.98 -1.26 -3.17
C GLY A 175 7.54 -2.74 -3.24
N ILE A 176 6.28 -3.00 -3.63
CA ILE A 176 5.77 -4.37 -3.79
C ILE A 176 6.46 -5.10 -4.94
N TYR A 177 6.66 -4.43 -6.08
CA TYR A 177 7.30 -5.02 -7.24
C TYR A 177 8.75 -5.44 -6.93
N VAL A 178 9.50 -4.56 -6.25
CA VAL A 178 10.88 -4.83 -5.86
C VAL A 178 10.96 -5.95 -4.81
N TYR A 179 10.03 -6.01 -3.85
CA TYR A 179 9.98 -7.11 -2.87
C TYR A 179 9.83 -8.50 -3.51
N ARG A 180 9.17 -8.59 -4.68
CA ARG A 180 8.91 -9.86 -5.36
C ARG A 180 10.08 -10.35 -6.23
N LYS A 181 11.11 -9.53 -6.44
CA LYS A 181 12.29 -9.87 -7.26
C LYS A 181 13.45 -10.33 -6.39
#